data_AF-A0A2D9N6T2-F1
#
_entry.id   AF-A0A2D9N6T2-F1
#
_cell.length_a   1.000
_cell.length_b   1.000
_cell.length_c   1.000
_cell.angle_alpha   90.00
_cell.angle_beta   90.00
_cell.angle_gamma   90.00
#
_symmetry.space_group_name_H-M   'P 1'
#
loop_
_entity.id
_entity.type
_entity.pdbx_description
1 polymer ?
#
loop_
_entity_poly.entity_id
_entity_poly.type
_entity_poly.pdbx_seq_one_letter_code
_entity_poly.pdbx_strand_id
1 'polypeptide(L)'
;MKNNGIKTSSLSSDGNFYAIGLNYKKADAEIRGHFSISEEAQANMLQQAKEEGIVSLSVISTCNRTELYGITQHPFQLIKLLCQHTNGTVEEFEKVAYIHKNKDAVNHLFKVGTGLDSQILGDFEIISQLRNGFRRAKNMGVMDPFLERLANAVIQASKRIKNETEISTGATSVSFAAVQYIMARVPYVSEKNILLFGTGKIGRNTC
;
A
#
# COMPACT_ATOMS: atom_id res chain seq x y z
N MET A 1 -15.58 8.85 -49.86
CA MET A 1 -15.05 9.45 -48.60
C MET A 1 -15.14 8.40 -47.50
N LYS A 2 -13.99 7.98 -46.96
CA LYS A 2 -13.91 6.96 -45.92
C LYS A 2 -14.31 7.59 -44.59
N ASN A 3 -15.44 7.18 -44.03
CA ASN A 3 -15.86 7.60 -42.69
C ASN A 3 -15.23 6.65 -41.67
N ASN A 4 -14.07 7.03 -41.14
CA ASN A 4 -13.40 6.32 -40.06
C ASN A 4 -14.22 6.49 -38.77
N GLY A 5 -15.10 5.53 -38.52
CA GLY A 5 -15.76 5.38 -37.23
C GLY A 5 -14.70 5.23 -36.14
N ILE A 6 -14.61 6.24 -35.28
CA ILE A 6 -13.86 6.18 -34.03
C ILE A 6 -14.47 5.02 -33.23
N LYS A 7 -13.75 3.91 -33.11
CA LYS A 7 -14.08 2.85 -32.16
C LYS A 7 -13.96 3.44 -30.76
N THR A 8 -15.08 3.86 -30.19
CA THR A 8 -15.23 4.05 -28.75
C THR A 8 -14.97 2.69 -28.09
N SER A 9 -13.77 2.54 -27.52
CA SER A 9 -13.42 1.38 -26.71
C SER A 9 -14.42 1.26 -25.57
N SER A 10 -15.12 0.14 -25.52
CA SER A 10 -16.12 -0.23 -24.52
C SER A 10 -15.55 -0.12 -23.09
N LEU A 11 -15.84 0.98 -22.40
CA LEU A 11 -15.80 1.01 -20.93
C LEU A 11 -17.12 0.44 -20.42
N SER A 12 -17.15 -0.87 -20.21
CA SER A 12 -18.16 -1.52 -19.37
C SER A 12 -17.42 -2.39 -18.37
N SER A 13 -17.00 -1.79 -17.25
CA SER A 13 -16.74 -2.55 -16.03
C SER A 13 -17.85 -2.20 -15.05
N ASP A 14 -18.86 -3.06 -14.90
CA ASP A 14 -19.96 -2.93 -13.92
C ASP A 14 -19.47 -3.11 -12.46
N GLY A 15 -18.26 -2.62 -12.15
CA GLY A 15 -17.61 -2.75 -10.86
C GLY A 15 -17.37 -1.40 -10.20
N ASN A 16 -17.16 -1.43 -8.89
CA ASN A 16 -16.75 -0.27 -8.10
C ASN A 16 -15.27 -0.40 -7.77
N PHE A 17 -14.58 0.74 -7.67
CA PHE A 17 -13.20 0.75 -7.19
C PHE A 17 -13.20 0.59 -5.67
N TYR A 18 -12.54 -0.45 -5.16
CA TYR A 18 -12.42 -0.70 -3.74
C TYR A 18 -10.97 -0.57 -3.29
N ALA A 19 -10.79 -0.05 -2.09
CA ALA A 19 -9.58 -0.22 -1.30
C ALA A 19 -9.97 -0.99 -0.04
N ILE A 20 -9.49 -2.22 0.08
CA ILE A 20 -9.70 -3.05 1.26
C ILE A 20 -8.37 -3.29 1.95
N GLY A 21 -8.38 -3.43 3.26
CA GLY A 21 -7.17 -3.77 3.97
C GLY A 21 -7.24 -3.50 5.46
N LEU A 22 -6.09 -3.66 6.09
CA LEU A 22 -5.88 -3.42 7.51
C LEU A 22 -4.56 -2.66 7.69
N ASN A 23 -4.46 -1.94 8.80
CA ASN A 23 -3.25 -1.18 9.14
C ASN A 23 -3.00 -1.21 10.66
N TYR A 24 -1.85 -0.66 11.05
CA TYR A 24 -1.38 -0.58 12.43
C TYR A 24 -2.34 0.14 13.41
N LYS A 25 -3.32 0.91 12.93
CA LYS A 25 -4.24 1.67 13.80
C LYS A 25 -5.31 0.79 14.44
N LYS A 26 -5.73 -0.27 13.74
CA LYS A 26 -6.85 -1.14 14.15
C LYS A 26 -6.45 -2.59 14.42
N ALA A 27 -5.29 -3.02 13.92
CA ALA A 27 -4.78 -4.37 14.09
C ALA A 27 -3.41 -4.31 14.77
N ASP A 28 -3.21 -5.14 15.79
CA ASP A 28 -1.90 -5.36 16.40
C ASP A 28 -0.94 -6.10 15.45
N ALA A 29 0.30 -6.31 15.88
CA ALA A 29 1.31 -6.93 15.02
C ALA A 29 1.00 -8.40 14.69
N GLU A 30 0.35 -9.12 15.60
CA GLU A 30 0.01 -10.54 15.44
C GLU A 30 -1.07 -10.70 14.36
N ILE A 31 -2.19 -9.97 14.50
CA ILE A 31 -3.26 -9.96 13.51
C ILE A 31 -2.75 -9.47 12.15
N ARG A 32 -1.91 -8.44 12.11
CA ARG A 32 -1.29 -8.00 10.83
C ARG A 32 -0.42 -9.08 10.21
N GLY A 33 0.27 -9.88 11.01
CA GLY A 33 1.07 -11.01 10.57
C GLY A 33 0.25 -12.04 9.79
N HIS A 34 -0.98 -12.33 10.25
CA HIS A 34 -1.89 -13.26 9.58
C HIS A 34 -2.20 -12.84 8.14
N PHE A 35 -2.28 -11.54 7.87
CA PHE A 35 -2.56 -10.97 6.55
C PHE A 35 -1.30 -10.49 5.80
N SER A 36 -0.10 -10.86 6.25
CA SER A 36 1.12 -10.50 5.52
C SER A 36 1.26 -11.32 4.24
N ILE A 37 1.63 -10.67 3.13
CA ILE A 37 1.75 -11.31 1.82
C ILE A 37 3.19 -11.21 1.32
N SER A 38 3.83 -12.36 1.07
CA SER A 38 5.15 -12.44 0.43
C SER A 38 5.10 -11.97 -1.03
N GLU A 39 6.25 -11.64 -1.64
CA GLU A 39 6.25 -11.21 -3.05
C GLU A 39 5.75 -12.31 -4.00
N GLU A 40 6.06 -13.57 -3.70
CA GLU A 40 5.58 -14.74 -4.44
C GLU A 40 4.06 -14.89 -4.32
N ALA A 41 3.52 -14.80 -3.09
CA ALA A 41 2.07 -14.85 -2.88
C ALA A 41 1.34 -13.67 -3.54
N GLN A 42 1.96 -12.48 -3.61
CA GLN A 42 1.40 -11.36 -4.38
C GLN A 42 1.34 -11.67 -5.89
N ALA A 43 2.37 -12.32 -6.45
CA ALA A 43 2.35 -12.70 -7.86
C ALA A 43 1.26 -13.75 -8.13
N ASN A 44 1.16 -14.78 -7.28
CA ASN A 44 0.13 -15.81 -7.37
C ASN A 44 -1.28 -15.22 -7.24
N MET A 45 -1.46 -14.27 -6.32
CA MET A 45 -2.72 -13.54 -6.13
C MET A 45 -3.12 -12.77 -7.40
N LEU A 46 -2.20 -12.03 -8.00
CA LEU A 46 -2.47 -11.27 -9.23
C LEU A 46 -2.77 -12.19 -10.42
N GLN A 47 -2.10 -13.35 -10.49
CA GLN A 47 -2.37 -14.36 -11.51
C GLN A 47 -3.76 -14.98 -11.35
N GLN A 48 -4.15 -15.37 -10.12
CA GLN A 48 -5.51 -15.86 -9.84
C GLN A 48 -6.56 -14.79 -10.16
N ALA A 49 -6.34 -13.54 -9.76
CA ALA A 49 -7.26 -12.44 -10.05
C ALA A 49 -7.52 -12.30 -11.55
N LYS A 50 -6.48 -12.45 -12.38
CA LYS A 50 -6.59 -12.44 -13.83
C LYS A 50 -7.45 -13.58 -14.37
N GLU A 51 -7.27 -14.79 -13.82
CA GLU A 51 -8.05 -15.98 -14.19
C GLU A 51 -9.52 -15.85 -13.78
N GLU A 52 -9.79 -15.16 -12.67
CA GLU A 52 -11.14 -14.81 -12.21
C GLU A 52 -11.75 -13.59 -12.93
N GLY A 53 -11.05 -13.02 -13.92
CA GLY A 53 -11.53 -11.89 -14.73
C GLY A 53 -11.44 -10.53 -14.05
N ILE A 54 -10.70 -10.40 -12.93
CA ILE A 54 -10.41 -9.12 -12.29
C ILE A 54 -9.29 -8.43 -13.09
N VAL A 55 -9.67 -7.43 -13.88
CA VAL A 55 -8.75 -6.69 -14.78
C VAL A 55 -8.04 -5.52 -14.13
N SER A 56 -8.39 -5.18 -12.88
CA SER A 56 -7.81 -4.07 -12.12
C SER A 56 -7.58 -4.50 -10.68
N LEU A 57 -6.32 -4.81 -10.33
CA LEU A 57 -5.91 -5.17 -8.99
C LEU A 57 -4.44 -4.78 -8.73
N SER A 58 -4.17 -4.13 -7.61
CA SER A 58 -2.84 -3.94 -7.06
C SER A 58 -2.81 -4.32 -5.58
N VAL A 59 -1.68 -4.87 -5.15
CA VAL A 59 -1.47 -5.41 -3.80
C VAL A 59 -0.29 -4.71 -3.15
N ILE A 60 -0.46 -4.35 -1.88
CA ILE A 60 0.57 -3.74 -1.05
C ILE A 60 0.59 -4.49 0.27
N SER A 61 1.76 -4.96 0.67
CA SER A 61 1.99 -5.62 1.95
C SER A 61 3.28 -5.06 2.54
N THR A 62 3.18 -4.57 3.77
CA THR A 62 4.22 -3.89 4.55
C THR A 62 4.10 -4.33 6.01
N CYS A 63 5.04 -3.96 6.87
CA CYS A 63 4.90 -4.21 8.31
C CYS A 63 3.70 -3.47 8.97
N ASN A 64 3.23 -2.38 8.35
CA ASN A 64 2.23 -1.47 8.91
C ASN A 64 0.85 -1.57 8.25
N ARG A 65 0.75 -2.22 7.10
CA ARG A 65 -0.50 -2.39 6.33
C ARG A 65 -0.40 -3.51 5.30
N THR A 66 -1.54 -4.15 5.07
CA THR A 66 -1.83 -4.96 3.88
C THR A 66 -3.09 -4.42 3.23
N GLU A 67 -3.02 -4.10 1.94
CA GLU A 67 -4.10 -3.47 1.18
C GLU A 67 -4.21 -4.03 -0.25
N LEU A 68 -5.44 -4.21 -0.71
CA LEU A 68 -5.80 -4.50 -2.09
C LEU A 68 -6.58 -3.32 -2.67
N TYR A 69 -6.18 -2.88 -3.87
CA TYR A 69 -6.82 -1.82 -4.64
C TYR A 69 -7.31 -2.40 -5.96
N GLY A 70 -8.61 -2.46 -6.20
CA GLY A 70 -9.11 -3.08 -7.43
C GLY A 70 -10.55 -2.74 -7.78
N ILE A 71 -10.95 -3.09 -9.00
CA ILE A 71 -12.32 -2.91 -9.49
C ILE A 71 -13.03 -4.26 -9.47
N THR A 72 -14.07 -4.38 -8.65
CA THR A 72 -14.88 -5.60 -8.53
C THR A 72 -16.36 -5.24 -8.38
N GLN A 73 -17.27 -6.20 -8.56
CA GLN A 73 -18.69 -5.96 -8.32
C GLN A 73 -18.96 -5.81 -6.82
N HIS A 74 -18.36 -6.71 -6.02
CA HIS A 74 -18.51 -6.74 -4.57
C HIS A 74 -17.13 -6.77 -3.87
N PRO A 75 -16.94 -6.08 -2.73
CA PRO A 75 -15.64 -6.07 -2.03
C PRO A 75 -15.22 -7.46 -1.54
N PHE A 76 -16.19 -8.35 -1.29
CA PHE A 76 -15.94 -9.72 -0.86
C PHE A 76 -15.05 -10.51 -1.83
N GLN A 77 -15.05 -10.17 -3.13
CA GLN A 77 -14.13 -10.79 -4.10
C GLN A 77 -12.66 -10.53 -3.71
N LEU A 78 -12.33 -9.30 -3.30
CA LEU A 78 -10.99 -8.95 -2.86
C LEU A 78 -10.69 -9.55 -1.47
N ILE A 79 -11.66 -9.61 -0.57
CA ILE A 79 -11.49 -10.19 0.78
C ILE A 79 -11.19 -11.69 0.68
N LYS A 80 -11.96 -12.41 -0.14
CA LYS A 80 -11.74 -13.83 -0.41
C LYS A 80 -10.34 -14.06 -0.98
N LEU A 81 -9.95 -13.27 -1.98
CA LEU A 81 -8.64 -13.36 -2.59
C LEU A 81 -7.50 -13.10 -1.57
N LEU A 82 -7.67 -12.11 -0.69
CA LEU A 82 -6.72 -11.85 0.39
C LEU A 82 -6.60 -13.05 1.34
N CYS A 83 -7.71 -13.59 1.83
CA CYS A 83 -7.72 -14.70 2.79
C CYS A 83 -7.20 -16.01 2.17
N GLN A 84 -7.33 -16.21 0.85
CA GLN A 84 -6.79 -17.39 0.15
C GLN A 84 -5.26 -17.38 0.05
N HIS A 85 -4.63 -16.21 0.07
CA HIS A 85 -3.18 -16.03 -0.06
C HIS A 85 -2.51 -15.59 1.25
N THR A 86 -3.23 -15.68 2.36
CA THR A 86 -2.76 -15.33 3.70
C THR A 86 -3.26 -16.35 4.72
N ASN A 87 -2.82 -16.22 5.97
CA ASN A 87 -3.29 -17.06 7.08
C ASN A 87 -4.52 -16.45 7.78
N GLY A 88 -4.92 -15.24 7.40
CA GLY A 88 -6.04 -14.53 8.02
C GLY A 88 -7.40 -15.02 7.52
N THR A 89 -8.39 -14.97 8.41
CA THR A 89 -9.78 -15.36 8.09
C THR A 89 -10.65 -14.15 7.74
N VAL A 90 -11.81 -14.41 7.12
CA VAL A 90 -12.83 -13.36 6.87
C VAL A 90 -13.30 -12.74 8.19
N GLU A 91 -13.49 -13.56 9.23
CA GLU A 91 -13.96 -13.12 10.55
C GLU A 91 -12.93 -12.22 11.25
N GLU A 92 -11.64 -12.54 11.13
CA GLU A 92 -10.56 -11.66 11.60
C GLU A 92 -10.53 -10.36 10.81
N PHE A 93 -10.67 -10.45 9.48
CA PHE A 93 -10.68 -9.28 8.61
C PHE A 93 -11.80 -8.32 8.98
N GLU A 94 -13.03 -8.80 9.11
CA GLU A 94 -14.21 -7.96 9.43
C GLU A 94 -14.06 -7.20 10.76
N LYS A 95 -13.35 -7.75 11.74
CA LYS A 95 -13.15 -7.11 13.05
C LYS A 95 -12.23 -5.89 13.00
N VAL A 96 -11.21 -5.90 12.13
CA VAL A 96 -10.12 -4.89 12.17
C VAL A 96 -9.95 -4.10 10.88
N ALA A 97 -10.48 -4.59 9.76
CA ALA A 97 -10.24 -4.03 8.45
C ALA A 97 -11.09 -2.78 8.17
N TYR A 98 -10.79 -2.17 7.03
CA TYR A 98 -11.60 -1.15 6.40
C TYR A 98 -11.88 -1.55 4.94
N ILE A 99 -13.04 -1.10 4.47
CA ILE A 99 -13.47 -1.23 3.09
C ILE A 99 -13.90 0.16 2.63
N HIS A 100 -13.16 0.72 1.69
CA HIS A 100 -13.50 1.99 1.06
C HIS A 100 -14.00 1.74 -0.36
N LYS A 101 -14.97 2.54 -0.80
CA LYS A 101 -15.62 2.41 -2.11
C LYS A 101 -15.52 3.71 -2.91
N ASN A 102 -15.21 3.59 -4.19
CA ASN A 102 -15.12 4.66 -5.18
C ASN A 102 -14.30 5.85 -4.67
N LYS A 103 -14.96 6.99 -4.42
CA LYS A 103 -14.30 8.22 -3.97
C LYS A 103 -13.52 8.03 -2.67
N ASP A 104 -14.04 7.23 -1.74
CA ASP A 104 -13.35 6.98 -0.47
C ASP A 104 -12.11 6.11 -0.68
N ALA A 105 -12.15 5.16 -1.62
CA ALA A 105 -11.00 4.33 -1.98
C ALA A 105 -9.90 5.17 -2.64
N VAL A 106 -10.28 6.07 -3.54
CA VAL A 106 -9.36 7.04 -4.15
C VAL A 106 -8.73 7.94 -3.07
N ASN A 107 -9.55 8.53 -2.20
CA ASN A 107 -9.07 9.38 -1.11
C ASN A 107 -8.13 8.63 -0.17
N HIS A 108 -8.45 7.38 0.17
CA HIS A 108 -7.59 6.53 0.98
C HIS A 108 -6.23 6.31 0.31
N LEU A 109 -6.23 5.92 -0.97
CA LEU A 109 -4.99 5.72 -1.72
C LEU A 109 -4.13 6.99 -1.77
N PHE A 110 -4.74 8.17 -1.94
CA PHE A 110 -4.01 9.45 -1.84
C PHE A 110 -3.42 9.65 -0.45
N LYS A 111 -4.19 9.44 0.64
CA LYS A 111 -3.67 9.58 2.01
C LYS A 111 -2.49 8.64 2.27
N VAL A 112 -2.57 7.40 1.81
CA VAL A 112 -1.49 6.42 1.94
C VAL A 112 -0.27 6.84 1.11
N GLY A 113 -0.45 7.11 -0.18
CA GLY A 113 0.66 7.45 -1.08
C GLY A 113 1.34 8.78 -0.81
N THR A 114 0.66 9.68 -0.11
CA THR A 114 1.22 10.98 0.30
C THR A 114 1.81 10.96 1.71
N GLY A 115 1.82 9.80 2.39
CA GLY A 115 2.38 9.65 3.73
C GLY A 115 1.56 10.31 4.85
N LEU A 116 0.31 10.72 4.56
CA LEU A 116 -0.63 11.28 5.53
C LEU A 116 -1.25 10.18 6.42
N ASP A 117 -1.38 8.97 5.87
CA ASP A 117 -1.73 7.77 6.62
C ASP A 117 -0.48 6.90 6.82
N SER A 118 0.51 7.39 7.55
CA SER A 118 1.70 6.63 7.94
C SER A 118 1.83 6.62 9.47
N GLN A 119 2.52 5.62 10.05
CA GLN A 119 2.83 5.62 11.48
C GLN A 119 3.72 6.82 11.85
N ILE A 120 4.61 7.18 10.92
CA ILE A 120 5.40 8.40 10.98
C ILE A 120 4.90 9.28 9.86
N LEU A 121 4.29 10.41 10.25
CA LEU A 121 3.76 11.38 9.30
C LEU A 121 4.89 11.89 8.41
N GLY A 122 4.67 11.88 7.09
CA GLY A 122 5.69 12.28 6.12
C GLY A 122 6.77 11.22 5.86
N ASP A 123 6.60 9.98 6.33
CA ASP A 123 7.44 8.86 5.88
C ASP A 123 7.05 8.45 4.45
N PHE A 124 7.94 8.74 3.49
CA PHE A 124 7.78 8.45 2.06
C PHE A 124 8.34 7.08 1.66
N GLU A 125 8.63 6.16 2.58
CA GLU A 125 8.95 4.79 2.20
C GLU A 125 7.77 4.08 1.52
N ILE A 126 6.55 4.36 2.00
CA ILE A 126 5.32 3.74 1.48
C ILE A 126 5.08 4.03 -0.01
N ILE A 127 5.45 5.21 -0.52
CA ILE A 127 5.25 5.52 -1.94
C ILE A 127 6.14 4.65 -2.85
N SER A 128 7.31 4.22 -2.37
CA SER A 128 8.15 3.28 -3.10
C SER A 128 7.53 1.89 -3.18
N GLN A 129 6.89 1.44 -2.09
CA GLN A 129 6.18 0.16 -2.01
C GLN A 129 4.92 0.17 -2.90
N LEU A 130 4.15 1.26 -2.87
CA LEU A 130 3.04 1.53 -3.79
C LEU A 130 3.47 1.41 -5.26
N ARG A 131 4.56 2.09 -5.64
CA ARG A 131 5.09 2.04 -7.00
C ARG A 131 5.44 0.61 -7.42
N ASN A 132 6.02 -0.17 -6.52
CA ASN A 132 6.34 -1.57 -6.77
C ASN A 132 5.08 -2.43 -6.94
N GLY A 133 4.06 -2.22 -6.10
CA GLY A 133 2.75 -2.88 -6.21
C GLY A 133 2.05 -2.59 -7.55
N PHE A 134 2.02 -1.33 -7.98
CA PHE A 134 1.48 -0.96 -9.30
C PHE A 134 2.30 -1.54 -10.44
N ARG A 135 3.63 -1.54 -10.34
CA ARG A 135 4.50 -2.15 -11.36
C ARG A 135 4.24 -3.65 -11.48
N ARG A 136 4.06 -4.38 -10.37
CA ARG A 136 3.71 -5.81 -10.38
C ARG A 136 2.36 -6.05 -11.08
N ALA A 137 1.33 -5.28 -10.71
CA ALA A 137 0.01 -5.36 -11.34
C ALA A 137 0.09 -5.13 -12.86
N LYS A 138 0.84 -4.10 -13.29
CA LYS A 138 1.06 -3.79 -14.71
C LYS A 138 1.74 -4.94 -15.45
N ASN A 139 2.81 -5.49 -14.88
CA ASN A 139 3.56 -6.59 -15.49
C ASN A 139 2.72 -7.88 -15.64
N MET A 140 1.76 -8.10 -14.75
CA MET A 140 0.84 -9.25 -14.81
C MET A 140 -0.37 -9.00 -15.73
N GLY A 141 -0.56 -7.77 -16.20
CA GLY A 141 -1.68 -7.39 -17.07
C GLY A 141 -3.00 -7.24 -16.32
N VAL A 142 -2.97 -6.97 -15.02
CA VAL A 142 -4.15 -6.72 -14.16
C VAL A 142 -4.21 -5.27 -13.70
N MET A 143 -3.79 -4.35 -14.58
CA MET A 143 -3.82 -2.92 -14.33
C MET A 143 -4.53 -2.25 -15.49
N ASP A 144 -5.76 -1.83 -15.23
CA ASP A 144 -6.60 -1.16 -16.21
C ASP A 144 -6.23 0.33 -16.36
N PRO A 145 -6.72 1.03 -17.40
CA PRO A 145 -6.41 2.44 -17.62
C PRO A 145 -6.83 3.36 -16.48
N PHE A 146 -7.88 3.02 -15.71
CA PHE A 146 -8.27 3.81 -14.54
C PHE A 146 -7.20 3.72 -13.44
N LEU A 147 -6.82 2.51 -13.03
CA LEU A 147 -5.82 2.30 -11.99
C LEU A 147 -4.46 2.86 -12.40
N GLU A 148 -4.09 2.77 -13.68
CA GLU A 148 -2.87 3.38 -14.20
C GLU A 148 -2.84 4.91 -14.06
N ARG A 149 -3.93 5.59 -14.44
CA ARG A 149 -4.02 7.04 -14.27
C ARG A 149 -4.00 7.43 -12.79
N LEU A 150 -4.73 6.70 -11.95
CA LEU A 150 -4.80 6.94 -10.52
C LEU A 150 -3.44 6.76 -9.85
N ALA A 151 -2.72 5.67 -10.15
CA ALA A 151 -1.37 5.43 -9.65
C ALA A 151 -0.42 6.58 -10.00
N ASN A 152 -0.46 7.06 -11.25
CA ASN A 152 0.35 8.19 -11.68
C ASN A 152 -0.01 9.48 -10.93
N ALA A 153 -1.30 9.78 -10.75
CA ALA A 153 -1.75 10.95 -10.01
C ALA A 153 -1.29 10.92 -8.54
N VAL A 154 -1.37 9.75 -7.88
CA VAL A 154 -0.91 9.56 -6.49
C VAL A 154 0.61 9.74 -6.38
N ILE A 155 1.38 9.18 -7.32
CA ILE A 155 2.84 9.35 -7.36
C ILE A 155 3.23 10.82 -7.59
N GLN A 156 2.53 11.54 -8.47
CA GLN A 156 2.77 12.96 -8.69
C GLN A 156 2.42 13.79 -7.45
N ALA A 157 1.27 13.55 -6.82
CA ALA A 157 0.88 14.23 -5.58
C ALA A 157 1.89 14.00 -4.45
N SER A 158 2.37 12.77 -4.30
CA SER A 158 3.42 12.42 -3.33
C SER A 158 4.71 13.22 -3.57
N LYS A 159 5.15 13.34 -4.83
CA LYS A 159 6.31 14.17 -5.20
C LYS A 159 6.10 15.65 -4.87
N ARG A 160 4.93 16.19 -5.19
CA ARG A 160 4.59 17.58 -4.90
C ARG A 160 4.61 17.85 -3.40
N ILE A 161 3.95 17.00 -2.60
CA ILE A 161 3.95 17.15 -1.15
C ILE A 161 5.37 17.10 -0.58
N LYS A 162 6.21 16.18 -1.06
CA LYS A 162 7.62 16.11 -0.63
C LYS A 162 8.44 17.36 -0.98
N ASN A 163 8.17 17.99 -2.13
CA ASN A 163 9.01 19.09 -2.63
C ASN A 163 8.45 20.49 -2.32
N GLU A 164 7.14 20.60 -2.13
CA GLU A 164 6.41 21.86 -1.99
C GLU A 164 5.93 22.10 -0.55
N THR A 165 6.16 21.16 0.38
CA THR A 165 5.71 21.28 1.78
C THR A 165 6.80 20.87 2.75
N GLU A 166 6.66 21.31 4.00
CA GLU A 166 7.53 20.94 5.11
C GLU A 166 7.14 19.60 5.77
N ILE A 167 6.13 18.88 5.25
CA ILE A 167 5.70 17.63 5.90
C ILE A 167 6.79 16.55 5.91
N SER A 168 7.74 16.65 4.97
CA SER A 168 8.90 15.76 4.89
C SER A 168 10.13 16.28 5.64
N THR A 169 10.07 17.47 6.25
CA THR A 169 11.21 18.03 6.98
C THR A 169 11.18 17.56 8.43
N GLY A 170 12.34 17.19 8.98
CA GLY A 170 12.47 16.68 10.35
C GLY A 170 12.42 15.15 10.48
N ALA A 171 11.78 14.68 11.56
CA ALA A 171 11.86 13.31 12.09
C ALA A 171 11.09 12.25 11.29
N THR A 172 11.24 12.19 9.96
CA THR A 172 10.27 11.54 9.08
C THR A 172 10.60 10.08 8.74
N SER A 173 11.32 9.36 9.61
CA SER A 173 11.59 7.93 9.43
C SER A 173 11.64 7.16 10.74
N VAL A 174 11.37 5.86 10.67
CA VAL A 174 11.42 4.96 11.84
C VAL A 174 12.81 4.94 12.46
N SER A 175 13.86 4.94 11.64
CA SER A 175 15.24 5.04 12.08
C SER A 175 15.50 6.33 12.87
N PHE A 176 15.08 7.48 12.34
CA PHE A 176 15.25 8.75 13.04
C PHE A 176 14.46 8.80 14.34
N ALA A 177 13.20 8.34 14.33
CA ALA A 177 12.38 8.26 15.53
C ALA A 177 13.03 7.37 16.61
N ALA A 178 13.64 6.25 16.22
CA ALA A 178 14.39 5.39 17.12
C ALA A 178 15.63 6.10 17.70
N VAL A 179 16.40 6.82 16.87
CA VAL A 179 17.56 7.61 17.34
C VAL A 179 17.11 8.70 18.33
N GLN A 180 16.09 9.47 18.01
CA GLN A 180 15.56 10.51 18.91
C GLN A 180 15.05 9.93 20.23
N TYR A 181 14.37 8.78 20.17
CA TYR A 181 13.91 8.08 21.35
C TYR A 181 15.08 7.68 22.26
N ILE A 182 16.16 7.14 21.68
CA ILE A 182 17.38 6.79 22.42
C ILE A 182 18.01 8.05 23.01
N MET A 183 18.22 9.11 22.21
CA MET A 183 18.81 10.37 22.67
C MET A 183 18.02 11.03 23.81
N ALA A 184 16.69 10.92 23.80
CA ALA A 184 15.81 11.49 24.81
C ALA A 184 15.73 10.67 26.11
N ARG A 185 16.03 9.36 26.08
CA ARG A 185 15.83 8.45 27.22
C ARG A 185 17.09 7.80 27.77
N VAL A 186 18.19 7.82 27.04
CA VAL A 186 19.46 7.21 27.45
C VAL A 186 20.48 8.31 27.77
N PRO A 187 20.79 8.54 29.06
CA PRO A 187 21.81 9.52 29.45
C PRO A 187 23.20 9.12 28.96
N TYR A 188 24.01 10.13 28.60
CA TYR A 188 25.39 9.95 28.12
C TYR A 188 25.49 8.92 26.99
N VAL A 189 24.57 9.00 26.01
CA VAL A 189 24.47 8.03 24.90
C VAL A 189 25.79 7.86 24.14
N SER A 190 26.61 8.91 24.07
CA SER A 190 27.95 8.91 23.45
C SER A 190 28.95 7.96 24.13
N GLU A 191 28.67 7.54 25.35
CA GLU A 191 29.51 6.61 26.13
C GLU A 191 28.94 5.18 26.12
N LYS A 192 27.86 4.92 25.39
CA LYS A 192 27.21 3.61 25.33
C LYS A 192 27.64 2.84 24.09
N ASN A 193 27.83 1.53 24.25
CA ASN A 193 27.98 0.62 23.12
C ASN A 193 26.60 0.28 22.55
N ILE A 194 26.38 0.54 21.27
CA ILE A 194 25.12 0.25 20.57
C ILE A 194 25.29 -1.03 19.75
N LEU A 195 24.44 -2.03 20.01
CA LEU A 195 24.35 -3.24 19.19
C LEU A 195 23.23 -3.08 18.16
N LEU A 196 23.58 -3.14 16.88
CA LEU A 196 22.62 -3.19 15.79
C LEU A 196 22.41 -4.64 15.34
N PHE A 197 21.18 -5.13 15.43
CA PHE A 197 20.80 -6.43 14.87
C PHE A 197 20.18 -6.25 13.48
N GLY A 198 20.99 -6.49 12.44
CA GLY A 198 20.60 -6.38 11.04
C GLY A 198 21.02 -5.06 10.37
N THR A 199 21.71 -5.15 9.23
CA THR A 199 22.24 -4.02 8.46
C THR A 199 21.38 -3.68 7.23
N GLY A 200 20.09 -4.00 7.30
CA GLY A 200 19.11 -3.62 6.27
C GLY A 200 18.95 -2.11 6.13
N LYS A 201 18.01 -1.66 5.29
CA LYS A 201 17.76 -0.22 5.03
C LYS A 201 17.56 0.59 6.32
N ILE A 202 16.77 0.05 7.25
CA ILE A 202 16.49 0.70 8.55
C ILE A 202 17.76 0.75 9.40
N GLY A 203 18.48 -0.37 9.53
CA GLY A 203 19.71 -0.42 10.33
C GLY A 203 20.80 0.54 9.85
N ARG A 204 21.01 0.64 8.53
CA ARG A 204 21.94 1.61 7.92
C ARG A 204 21.57 3.07 8.16
N ASN A 205 20.29 3.37 8.36
CA ASN A 205 19.83 4.73 8.59
C ASN A 205 19.76 5.09 10.09
N THR A 206 19.89 4.11 10.99
CA THR A 206 19.83 4.30 12.45
C THR A 206 21.22 4.55 13.07
N CYS A 207 22.29 4.07 12.44
CA CYS A 207 23.66 4.13 12.95
C CYS A 207 24.58 4.91 12.02
#